data_AF-A0A951VEE8-F1
#
_entry.id   AF-A0A951VEE8-F1
#
_cell.length_a   1.000
_cell.length_b   1.000
_cell.length_c   1.000
_cell.angle_alpha   90.00
_cell.angle_beta   90.00
_cell.angle_gamma   90.00
#
_symmetry.space_group_name_H-M   'P 1'
#
loop_
_entity.id
_entity.type
_entity.pdbx_description
1 polymer ?
#
loop_
_entity_poly.entity_id
_entity_poly.type
_entity_poly.pdbx_seq_one_letter_code
_entity_poly.pdbx_strand_id
1 'polypeptide(L)' 'MIACYIIYSQSIDTFYVGITQESIESRVAKHKAGTYGTHFTS' A
#
# COMPACT_ATOMS: atom_id res chain seq x y z
N MET A 1 11.78 -7.74 -6.77
CA MET A 1 11.49 -8.64 -5.63
C MET A 1 9.98 -8.67 -5.50
N ILE A 2 9.34 -9.84 -5.48
CA ILE A 2 7.88 -9.90 -5.30
C ILE A 2 7.60 -10.08 -3.82
N ALA A 3 6.81 -9.19 -3.22
CA ALA A 3 6.49 -9.24 -1.81
C ALA A 3 5.01 -8.91 -1.55
N CYS A 4 4.42 -9.65 -0.62
CA CYS A 4 3.12 -9.34 -0.03
C CYS A 4 3.34 -8.52 1.25
N TYR A 5 2.49 -7.52 1.49
CA TYR A 5 2.57 -6.68 2.68
C TYR A 5 1.20 -6.38 3.26
N ILE A 6 1.20 -6.10 4.56
CA ILE A 6 0.04 -5.65 5.33
C ILE A 6 0.39 -4.31 5.94
N ILE A 7 -0.44 -3.30 5.72
CA ILE A 7 -0.31 -1.96 6.31
C ILE A 7 -1.52 -1.73 7.19
N TYR A 8 -1.28 -1.31 8.44
CA TYR A 8 -2.34 -0.86 9.34
C TYR A 8 -2.42 0.66 9.32
N SER A 9 -3.62 1.20 9.08
CA SER A 9 -3.89 2.63 9.16
C SER A 9 -4.63 2.95 10.46
N GLN A 10 -3.94 3.59 11.40
CA GLN A 10 -4.51 4.00 12.68
C GLN A 10 -5.64 5.04 12.54
N SER A 11 -5.60 5.87 11.49
CA SER A 11 -6.58 6.94 11.30
C SER A 11 -7.96 6.45 10.88
N ILE A 12 -8.03 5.31 10.21
CA ILE A 12 -9.28 4.68 9.76
C ILE A 12 -9.47 3.28 10.35
N ASP A 13 -8.64 2.90 11.33
CA ASP A 13 -8.64 1.61 12.01
C ASP A 13 -8.84 0.41 11.06
N THR A 14 -8.08 0.41 9.96
CA THR A 14 -8.26 -0.57 8.87
C THR A 14 -6.92 -1.12 8.42
N PHE A 15 -6.92 -2.41 8.08
CA PHE A 15 -5.79 -3.10 7.45
C PHE A 15 -5.92 -3.07 5.93
N TYR A 16 -4.82 -2.77 5.25
CA TYR A 16 -4.66 -2.86 3.80
C TYR A 16 -3.67 -3.97 3.46
N VAL A 17 -4.06 -4.86 2.57
CA VAL A 17 -3.20 -5.93 2.06
C VAL A 17 -2.89 -5.64 0.60
N GLY A 18 -1.63 -5.81 0.20
CA GLY A 18 -1.23 -5.59 -1.17
C GLY A 18 0.00 -6.40 -1.57
N ILE A 19 0.26 -6.42 -2.87
CA ILE A 19 1.46 -6.98 -3.47
C ILE A 19 2.29 -5.87 -4.12
N THR A 20 3.60 -6.05 -4.19
CA THR A 20 4.51 -5.18 -4.93
C THR A 20 5.61 -6.00 -5.60
N GLN A 21 6.07 -5.53 -6.76
CA GLN A 21 7.26 -6.05 -7.45
C GLN A 21 8.50 -5.17 -7.20
N GLU A 22 8.29 -3.98 -6.62
CA GLU A 22 9.31 -3.04 -6.18
C GLU A 22 9.71 -3.30 -4.71
N SER A 23 10.69 -2.55 -4.19
CA SER A 23 11.02 -2.61 -2.77
C SER A 23 9.85 -2.13 -1.88
N ILE A 24 9.76 -2.67 -0.67
CA ILE A 24 8.69 -2.31 0.28
C ILE A 24 8.76 -0.82 0.64
N GLU A 25 9.96 -0.27 0.80
CA GLU A 25 10.18 1.12 1.18
C GLU A 25 9.60 2.07 0.12
N SER A 26 9.86 1.80 -1.15
CA SER A 26 9.31 2.56 -2.29
C SER A 26 7.78 2.49 -2.30
N ARG A 27 7.20 1.32 -2.03
CA ARG A 27 5.74 1.13 -2.01
C ARG A 27 5.07 1.88 -0.85
N VAL A 28 5.68 1.87 0.34
CA VAL A 28 5.20 2.60 1.52
C VAL A 28 5.27 4.10 1.30
N ALA A 29 6.34 4.62 0.69
CA ALA A 29 6.46 6.03 0.35
C ALA A 29 5.36 6.48 -0.62
N LYS A 30 5.08 5.69 -1.68
CA LYS A 30 3.99 5.94 -2.63
C LYS A 30 2.60 5.88 -1.99
N HIS A 31 2.39 4.98 -1.02
CA HIS A 31 1.14 4.90 -0.24
C HIS A 31 0.92 6.15 0.60
N LYS A 32 1.95 6.64 1.30
CA LYS A 32 1.87 7.86 2.11
C LYS A 32 1.69 9.13 1.27
N ALA A 33 2.26 9.17 0.06
CA ALA A 33 2.14 10.29 -0.85
C ALA A 33 0.76 10.39 -1.54
N GLY A 34 -0.18 9.48 -1.24
CA GLY A 34 -1.51 9.48 -1.85
C GLY A 34 -1.50 9.31 -3.37
N THR A 35 -0.39 8.80 -3.93
CA THR A 35 -0.12 8.83 -5.39
C THR A 35 -1.09 7.98 -6.19
N TYR A 36 -1.73 7.00 -5.56
CA TYR A 36 -2.80 6.21 -6.17
C TYR A 36 -4.14 6.67 -5.59
N GLY A 37 -4.73 7.69 -6.22
CA GLY A 37 -6.13 8.04 -6.00
C GLY A 37 -7.02 6.85 -6.30
N THR A 38 -7.96 6.58 -5.38
CA THR A 38 -9.22 5.82 -5.53
C THR A 38 -9.38 5.01 -6.82
N HIS A 39 -8.64 3.93 -6.97
CA HIS A 39 -8.96 2.92 -7.97
C HIS A 39 -8.84 1.55 -7.32
N PHE A 40 -9.95 1.09 -6.76
CA PHE A 40 -10.18 -0.32 -6.53
C PHE A 40 -10.35 -0.94 -7.90
N THR A 41 -9.35 -1.69 -8.36
CA THR A 41 -9.48 -2.52 -9.56
C THR A 41 -10.68 -3.46 -9.36
N SER A 42 -11.64 -3.36 -10.27
CA SER A 42 -12.79 -4.26 -10.43
C SER A 42 -12.40 -5.71 -10.64
#